data_AF-A0A836C026-F1
#
_entry.id   AF-A0A836C026-F1
#
_cell.length_a   1.000
_cell.length_b   1.000
_cell.length_c   1.000
_cell.angle_alpha   90.00
_cell.angle_beta   90.00
_cell.angle_gamma   90.00
#
_symmetry.space_group_name_H-M   'P 1'
#
loop_
_entity.id
_entity.type
_entity.pdbx_description
1 polymer ?
#
loop_
_entity_poly.entity_id
_entity_poly.type
_entity_poly.pdbx_seq_one_letter_code
_entity_poly.pdbx_strand_id
1 'polypeptide(L)'
;MDFEASALFFLFPLLAICGISITVLAVIRHHLANVDVYCWNYPNYYSCATFYGGCMVSNNPFDYQPCNYAYAVGAISLFSSIVNMCICCEGFAAIMSIVGGIWHAVWWCVAAAYFTTEWQDSHALPDDYWRHVLMGVSWAAFCMGILQLVMAIGLCVMKRRRKHGDNYEAKSANPAATPVGDTQG
;
A
#
# COMPACT_ATOMS: atom_id res chain seq x y z
N MET A 1 -23.34 -11.68 7.03
CA MET A 1 -22.00 -11.66 6.45
C MET A 1 -21.15 -12.38 7.45
N ASP A 2 -20.86 -13.63 7.13
CA ASP A 2 -19.97 -14.46 7.92
C ASP A 2 -18.62 -13.76 8.00
N PHE A 3 -17.99 -13.85 9.17
CA PHE A 3 -16.73 -13.20 9.49
C PHE A 3 -15.65 -13.46 8.40
N GLU A 4 -15.68 -14.66 7.81
CA GLU A 4 -14.78 -15.11 6.76
C GLU A 4 -14.88 -14.30 5.46
N ALA A 5 -16.10 -13.99 4.99
CA ALA A 5 -16.28 -13.20 3.78
C ALA A 5 -15.73 -11.78 3.97
N SER A 6 -15.96 -11.18 5.13
CA SER A 6 -15.52 -9.81 5.42
C SER A 6 -14.00 -9.70 5.51
N ALA A 7 -13.32 -10.72 6.05
CA ALA A 7 -11.86 -10.76 6.16
C ALA A 7 -11.19 -10.83 4.78
N LEU A 8 -11.71 -11.67 3.89
CA LEU A 8 -11.22 -11.83 2.52
C LEU A 8 -11.30 -10.52 1.71
N PHE A 9 -12.38 -9.74 1.92
CA PHE A 9 -12.56 -8.43 1.29
C PHE A 9 -11.51 -7.39 1.72
N PHE A 10 -11.03 -7.43 2.97
CA PHE A 10 -10.00 -6.52 3.46
C PHE A 10 -8.57 -6.96 3.10
N LEU A 11 -8.34 -8.27 3.00
CA LEU A 11 -7.04 -8.85 2.69
C LEU A 11 -6.63 -8.61 1.23
N PHE A 12 -7.57 -8.61 0.29
CA PHE A 12 -7.26 -8.51 -1.13
C PHE A 12 -6.49 -7.23 -1.51
N PRO A 13 -6.93 -6.01 -1.15
CA PRO A 13 -6.17 -4.79 -1.45
C PRO A 13 -4.79 -4.77 -0.79
N LEU A 14 -4.69 -5.26 0.44
CA LEU A 14 -3.43 -5.32 1.18
C LEU A 14 -2.43 -6.28 0.50
N LEU A 15 -2.89 -7.45 0.06
CA LEU A 15 -2.08 -8.40 -0.70
C LEU A 15 -1.64 -7.81 -2.04
N ALA A 16 -2.53 -7.08 -2.72
CA ALA A 16 -2.18 -6.39 -3.96
C ALA A 16 -1.09 -5.32 -3.72
N ILE A 17 -1.21 -4.51 -2.66
CA ILE A 17 -0.19 -3.51 -2.31
C ILE A 17 1.13 -4.17 -1.92
N CYS A 18 1.12 -5.29 -1.19
CA CYS A 18 2.32 -6.09 -0.93
C CYS A 18 2.97 -6.55 -2.23
N GLY A 19 2.20 -7.13 -3.15
CA GLY A 19 2.69 -7.60 -4.45
C GLY A 19 3.31 -6.46 -5.27
N ILE A 20 2.64 -5.30 -5.34
CA ILE A 20 3.16 -4.12 -6.03
C ILE A 20 4.45 -3.62 -5.37
N SER A 21 4.50 -3.60 -4.03
CA SER A 21 5.71 -3.20 -3.29
C SER A 21 6.90 -4.11 -3.62
N ILE A 22 6.68 -5.42 -3.68
CA ILE A 22 7.71 -6.40 -4.08
C ILE A 22 8.13 -6.17 -5.53
N THR A 23 7.19 -5.93 -6.44
CA THR A 23 7.48 -5.64 -7.84
C THR A 23 8.35 -4.40 -7.98
N VAL A 24 8.05 -3.31 -7.27
CA VAL A 24 8.88 -2.10 -7.26
C VAL A 24 10.31 -2.42 -6.81
N LEU A 25 10.48 -3.14 -5.69
CA LEU A 25 11.80 -3.53 -5.19
C LEU A 25 12.57 -4.42 -6.19
N ALA A 26 11.89 -5.33 -6.86
CA ALA A 26 12.48 -6.23 -7.85
C ALA A 26 12.89 -5.49 -9.13
N VAL A 27 12.02 -4.64 -9.68
CA VAL A 27 12.30 -3.86 -10.89
C VAL A 27 13.47 -2.90 -10.64
N ILE A 28 13.52 -2.24 -9.48
CA ILE A 28 14.67 -1.40 -9.14
C ILE A 28 15.94 -2.25 -9.12
N ARG A 29 15.95 -3.37 -8.40
CA ARG A 29 17.15 -4.19 -8.26
C ARG A 29 17.65 -4.77 -9.59
N HIS A 30 16.76 -5.23 -10.46
CA HIS A 30 17.12 -5.97 -11.66
C HIS A 30 17.33 -5.10 -12.90
N HIS A 31 16.68 -3.94 -12.96
CA HIS A 31 16.58 -3.19 -14.20
C HIS A 31 16.97 -1.72 -14.09
N LEU A 32 16.81 -1.09 -12.92
CA LEU A 32 17.04 0.35 -12.77
C LEU A 32 18.28 0.67 -11.92
N ALA A 33 18.70 -0.23 -11.04
CA ALA A 33 19.93 -0.10 -10.28
C ALA A 33 21.11 -0.53 -11.18
N ASN A 34 22.04 0.40 -11.42
CA ASN A 34 23.29 0.02 -12.06
C ASN A 34 24.18 -0.67 -11.02
N VAL A 35 24.28 -1.99 -11.12
CA VAL A 35 25.02 -2.85 -10.20
C VAL A 35 26.29 -3.31 -10.90
N ASP A 36 27.40 -2.64 -10.63
CA ASP A 36 28.70 -3.03 -11.17
C ASP A 36 29.39 -3.99 -10.18
N VAL A 37 29.62 -5.23 -10.62
CA VAL A 37 30.37 -6.22 -9.82
C VAL A 37 31.84 -6.15 -10.22
N TYR A 38 32.66 -5.66 -9.31
CA TYR A 38 34.11 -5.66 -9.47
C TYR A 38 34.69 -6.85 -8.73
N CYS A 39 35.31 -7.75 -9.49
CA CYS A 39 36.02 -8.89 -8.92
C CYS A 39 37.53 -8.65 -9.03
N TRP A 40 38.22 -8.73 -7.90
CA TRP A 40 39.66 -8.73 -7.83
C TRP A 40 40.17 -10.16 -7.66
N ASN A 41 41.07 -10.55 -8.55
CA ASN A 41 41.73 -11.84 -8.49
C ASN A 41 43.11 -11.66 -7.86
N TYR A 42 43.27 -12.13 -6.63
CA TYR A 42 44.55 -12.17 -5.96
C TYR A 42 45.13 -13.59 -6.04
N PRO A 43 46.46 -13.76 -6.00
CA PRO A 43 47.11 -15.05 -6.24
C PRO A 43 46.61 -16.23 -5.39
N ASN A 44 45.98 -15.97 -4.23
CA ASN A 44 45.46 -16.98 -3.32
C ASN A 44 43.99 -16.77 -2.88
N TYR A 45 43.30 -15.75 -3.39
CA TYR A 45 41.90 -15.50 -3.04
C TYR A 45 41.16 -14.71 -4.12
N TYR A 46 39.89 -15.05 -4.29
CA TYR A 46 38.97 -14.35 -5.18
C TYR A 46 38.00 -13.53 -4.33
N SER A 47 37.93 -12.22 -4.56
CA SER A 47 37.00 -11.33 -3.86
C SER A 47 36.23 -10.49 -4.86
N CYS A 48 34.91 -10.48 -4.75
CA CYS A 48 34.05 -9.58 -5.52
C CYS A 48 33.40 -8.58 -4.57
N ALA A 49 33.42 -7.31 -4.96
CA ALA A 49 32.60 -6.27 -4.37
C ALA A 49 31.57 -5.79 -5.39
N THR A 50 30.36 -5.59 -4.91
CA THR A 50 29.26 -5.06 -5.68
C THR A 50 29.14 -3.57 -5.39
N PHE A 51 29.28 -2.74 -6.42
CA PHE A 51 29.14 -1.29 -6.33
C PHE A 51 27.82 -0.87 -6.99
N TYR A 52 27.04 -0.07 -6.28
CA TYR A 52 25.80 0.53 -6.80
C TYR A 52 26.17 1.88 -7.40
N GLY A 53 26.37 1.92 -8.72
CA GLY A 53 26.99 3.04 -9.43
C GLY A 53 26.02 4.11 -9.94
N GLY A 54 24.71 3.88 -9.88
CA GLY A 54 23.74 4.80 -10.46
C GLY A 54 22.28 4.32 -10.44
N CYS A 55 21.36 5.24 -10.75
CA CYS A 55 19.93 4.96 -10.87
C CYS A 55 19.39 5.38 -12.24
N MET A 56 18.88 4.42 -13.01
CA MET A 56 18.23 4.65 -14.30
C MET A 56 16.75 5.00 -14.17
N VAL A 57 16.31 5.57 -13.04
CA VAL A 57 14.96 6.15 -12.91
C VAL A 57 14.93 7.59 -13.40
N SER A 58 16.02 8.33 -13.19
CA SER A 58 16.15 9.74 -13.60
C SER A 58 17.01 9.89 -14.87
N ASN A 59 17.05 11.10 -15.41
CA ASN A 59 17.86 11.44 -16.57
C ASN A 59 19.37 11.52 -16.25
N ASN A 60 19.73 11.71 -14.97
CA ASN A 60 21.09 11.71 -14.51
C ASN A 60 21.48 10.34 -13.93
N PRO A 61 22.32 9.54 -14.61
CA PRO A 61 22.66 8.19 -14.17
C PRO A 61 23.47 8.18 -12.87
N PHE A 62 24.09 9.29 -12.48
CA PHE A 62 24.87 9.40 -11.25
C PHE A 62 24.05 9.81 -10.03
N ASP A 63 22.77 10.15 -10.21
CA ASP A 63 21.89 10.48 -9.09
C ASP A 63 21.28 9.20 -8.50
N TYR A 64 21.58 8.95 -7.23
CA TYR A 64 21.09 7.79 -6.48
C TYR A 64 19.77 8.05 -5.73
N GLN A 65 19.34 9.31 -5.61
CA GLN A 65 18.14 9.67 -4.85
C GLN A 65 16.86 9.00 -5.35
N PRO A 66 16.59 8.91 -6.67
CA PRO A 66 15.35 8.34 -7.18
C PRO A 66 15.18 6.86 -6.84
N CYS A 67 16.26 6.06 -6.94
CA CYS A 67 16.23 4.64 -6.60
C CYS A 67 16.11 4.44 -5.09
N ASN A 68 16.82 5.23 -4.28
CA ASN A 68 16.69 5.17 -2.83
C ASN A 68 15.27 5.53 -2.38
N TYR A 69 14.65 6.53 -3.01
CA TYR A 69 13.26 6.89 -2.77
C TYR A 69 12.32 5.73 -3.15
N ALA A 70 12.52 5.11 -4.32
CA ALA A 70 11.72 3.98 -4.75
C ALA A 70 11.87 2.75 -3.84
N TYR A 71 13.08 2.47 -3.34
CA TYR A 71 13.32 1.46 -2.31
C TYR A 71 12.58 1.78 -1.01
N ALA A 72 12.63 3.02 -0.55
CA ALA A 72 11.93 3.45 0.66
C ALA A 72 10.41 3.31 0.49
N VAL A 73 9.87 3.74 -0.64
CA VAL A 73 8.43 3.63 -0.97
C VAL A 73 7.98 2.18 -0.94
N GLY A 74 8.71 1.28 -1.60
CA GLY A 74 8.41 -0.15 -1.61
C GLY A 74 8.53 -0.79 -0.24
N ALA A 75 9.63 -0.55 0.49
CA ALA A 75 9.88 -1.17 1.79
C ALA A 75 8.89 -0.72 2.88
N ILE A 76 8.62 0.59 2.97
CA ILE A 76 7.67 1.15 3.94
C ILE A 76 6.25 0.63 3.64
N SER A 77 5.87 0.57 2.36
CA SER A 77 4.55 0.04 1.96
C SER A 77 4.41 -1.45 2.25
N LEU A 78 5.47 -2.24 2.02
CA LEU A 78 5.48 -3.66 2.37
C LEU A 78 5.31 -3.85 3.87
N PHE A 79 6.09 -3.11 4.67
CA PHE A 79 6.02 -3.16 6.12
C PHE A 79 4.64 -2.76 6.63
N SER A 80 4.09 -1.62 6.16
CA SER A 80 2.79 -1.14 6.61
C SER A 80 1.67 -2.11 6.23
N SER A 81 1.72 -2.72 5.04
CA SER A 81 0.72 -3.73 4.63
C SER A 81 0.77 -4.98 5.51
N ILE A 82 1.96 -5.49 5.85
CA ILE A 82 2.12 -6.65 6.75
C ILE A 82 1.58 -6.31 8.14
N VAL A 83 1.95 -5.15 8.69
CA VAL A 83 1.45 -4.70 10.00
C VAL A 83 -0.07 -4.60 9.98
N ASN A 84 -0.64 -4.07 8.91
CA ASN A 84 -2.10 -3.93 8.79
C ASN A 84 -2.79 -5.30 8.68
N MET A 85 -2.17 -6.29 8.03
CA MET A 85 -2.67 -7.67 8.02
C MET A 85 -2.67 -8.30 9.41
N CYS A 86 -1.61 -8.10 10.21
CA CYS A 86 -1.52 -8.65 11.56
C CYS A 86 -2.58 -8.06 12.50
N ILE A 87 -2.82 -6.75 12.42
CA ILE A 87 -3.76 -6.07 13.33
C ILE A 87 -5.23 -6.32 12.94
N CYS A 88 -5.51 -6.73 11.69
CA CYS A 88 -6.86 -7.08 11.25
C CYS A 88 -7.48 -8.29 11.98
N CYS A 89 -6.70 -9.08 12.73
CA CYS A 89 -7.21 -10.26 13.44
C CYS A 89 -8.01 -9.94 14.72
N GLU A 90 -7.87 -8.75 15.32
CA GLU A 90 -8.36 -8.49 16.70
C GLU A 90 -9.57 -7.54 16.81
N GLY A 91 -10.46 -7.53 15.82
CA GLY A 91 -11.71 -6.73 15.87
C GLY A 91 -11.55 -5.23 15.60
N PHE A 92 -10.32 -4.70 15.60
CA PHE A 92 -9.96 -3.34 15.19
C PHE A 92 -9.79 -3.17 13.66
N ALA A 93 -10.05 -4.24 12.90
CA ALA A 93 -9.80 -4.32 11.45
C ALA A 93 -10.36 -3.16 10.64
N ALA A 94 -11.57 -2.69 10.95
CA ALA A 94 -12.23 -1.67 10.15
C ALA A 94 -11.54 -0.29 10.26
N ILE A 95 -11.15 0.13 11.47
CA ILE A 95 -10.52 1.43 11.69
C ILE A 95 -9.09 1.41 11.12
N MET A 96 -8.34 0.34 11.38
CA MET A 96 -6.98 0.20 10.87
C MET A 96 -6.94 0.08 9.34
N SER A 97 -7.96 -0.53 8.74
CA SER A 97 -8.11 -0.54 7.29
C SER A 97 -8.43 0.84 6.71
N ILE A 98 -9.20 1.69 7.41
CA ILE A 98 -9.41 3.08 7.01
C ILE A 98 -8.10 3.87 7.08
N VAL A 99 -7.41 3.82 8.23
CA VAL A 99 -6.16 4.56 8.45
C VAL A 99 -5.09 4.09 7.46
N GLY A 100 -4.93 2.78 7.29
CA GLY A 100 -4.01 2.20 6.33
C GLY A 100 -4.39 2.53 4.89
N GLY A 101 -5.67 2.52 4.54
CA GLY A 101 -6.14 2.94 3.20
C GLY A 101 -5.81 4.39 2.89
N ILE A 102 -6.01 5.31 3.85
CA ILE A 102 -5.62 6.72 3.72
C ILE A 102 -4.10 6.84 3.56
N TRP A 103 -3.33 6.17 4.43
CA TRP A 103 -1.88 6.17 4.37
C TRP A 103 -1.38 5.68 3.00
N HIS A 104 -1.84 4.51 2.54
CA HIS A 104 -1.45 3.97 1.25
C HIS A 104 -1.87 4.86 0.08
N ALA A 105 -3.09 5.43 0.11
CA ALA A 105 -3.53 6.34 -0.93
C ALA A 105 -2.65 7.59 -1.00
N VAL A 106 -2.37 8.24 0.13
CA VAL A 106 -1.51 9.44 0.13
C VAL A 106 -0.09 9.07 -0.28
N TRP A 107 0.50 8.04 0.33
CA TRP A 107 1.88 7.62 0.10
C TRP A 107 2.14 7.24 -1.37
N TRP A 108 1.27 6.41 -1.95
CA TRP A 108 1.41 6.00 -3.34
C TRP A 108 1.01 7.10 -4.33
N CYS A 109 0.14 8.04 -3.96
CA CYS A 109 -0.14 9.22 -4.80
C CYS A 109 1.12 10.09 -4.96
N VAL A 110 1.82 10.38 -3.86
CA VAL A 110 3.07 11.17 -3.92
C VAL A 110 4.13 10.42 -4.73
N ALA A 111 4.31 9.12 -4.48
CA ALA A 111 5.26 8.30 -5.22
C ALA A 111 4.93 8.23 -6.72
N ALA A 112 3.65 8.04 -7.07
CA ALA A 112 3.21 7.98 -8.46
C ALA A 112 3.41 9.31 -9.19
N ALA A 113 3.09 10.44 -8.53
CA ALA A 113 3.35 11.76 -9.08
C ALA A 113 4.85 11.98 -9.34
N TYR A 114 5.71 11.61 -8.38
CA TYR A 114 7.16 11.71 -8.51
C TYR A 114 7.72 10.86 -9.66
N PHE A 115 7.30 9.59 -9.78
CA PHE A 115 7.77 8.74 -10.88
C PHE A 115 7.19 9.15 -12.24
N THR A 116 6.00 9.75 -12.27
CA THR A 116 5.47 10.35 -13.50
C THR A 116 6.34 11.52 -13.96
N THR A 117 6.79 12.40 -13.07
CA THR A 117 7.68 13.51 -13.45
C THR A 117 9.05 13.01 -13.92
N GLU A 118 9.66 12.07 -13.17
CA GLU A 118 10.95 11.48 -13.57
C GLU A 118 10.85 10.76 -14.92
N TRP A 119 9.75 10.03 -15.16
CA TRP A 119 9.50 9.41 -16.47
C TRP A 119 9.35 10.45 -17.58
N GLN A 120 8.58 11.53 -17.38
CA GLN A 120 8.45 12.59 -18.38
C GLN A 120 9.80 13.23 -18.73
N ASP A 121 10.68 13.41 -17.76
CA ASP A 121 12.00 14.02 -17.98
C ASP A 121 13.01 13.07 -18.65
N SER A 122 12.70 11.77 -18.69
CA SER A 122 13.63 10.72 -19.12
C SER A 122 13.08 9.73 -20.14
N HIS A 123 11.86 9.92 -20.63
CA HIS A 123 11.17 9.00 -21.55
C HIS A 123 11.89 8.77 -22.88
N ALA A 124 12.78 9.68 -23.29
CA ALA A 124 13.56 9.56 -24.52
C ALA A 124 14.85 8.75 -24.34
N LEU A 125 15.18 8.33 -23.12
CA LEU A 125 16.34 7.49 -22.84
C LEU A 125 16.05 6.01 -23.14
N PRO A 126 17.07 5.20 -23.49
CA PRO A 126 16.91 3.75 -23.61
C PRO A 126 16.41 3.12 -22.30
N ASP A 127 15.73 1.99 -22.42
CA ASP A 127 15.05 1.28 -21.32
C ASP A 127 13.91 2.05 -20.63
N ASP A 128 13.19 2.89 -21.40
CA ASP A 128 12.01 3.65 -20.96
C ASP A 128 10.87 2.77 -20.39
N TYR A 129 10.74 1.54 -20.88
CA TYR A 129 9.69 0.61 -20.49
C TYR A 129 9.68 0.30 -18.99
N TRP A 130 10.84 0.15 -18.35
CA TRP A 130 10.89 -0.11 -16.90
C TRP A 130 10.51 1.11 -16.08
N ARG A 131 10.85 2.31 -16.55
CA ARG A 131 10.42 3.57 -15.93
C ARG A 131 8.89 3.72 -16.05
N HIS A 132 8.34 3.36 -17.21
CA HIS A 132 6.89 3.35 -17.43
C HIS A 132 6.18 2.30 -16.55
N VAL A 133 6.76 1.11 -16.41
CA VAL A 133 6.26 0.08 -15.48
C VAL A 133 6.26 0.61 -14.05
N LEU A 134 7.34 1.26 -13.59
CA LEU A 134 7.44 1.85 -12.25
C LEU A 134 6.35 2.89 -11.99
N MET A 135 6.09 3.77 -12.96
CA MET A 135 4.98 4.72 -12.92
C MET A 135 3.63 4.00 -12.85
N GLY A 136 3.39 3.04 -13.74
CA GLY A 136 2.12 2.31 -13.84
C GLY A 136 1.78 1.53 -12.58
N VAL A 137 2.74 0.81 -12.00
CA VAL A 137 2.52 0.06 -10.75
C VAL A 137 2.28 1.00 -9.56
N SER A 138 2.92 2.17 -9.53
CA SER A 138 2.69 3.16 -8.46
C SER A 138 1.28 3.73 -8.49
N TRP A 139 0.75 4.05 -9.67
CA TRP A 139 -0.65 4.45 -9.84
C TRP A 139 -1.63 3.31 -9.52
N ALA A 140 -1.29 2.06 -9.86
CA ALA A 140 -2.10 0.91 -9.48
C ALA A 140 -2.19 0.75 -7.95
N ALA A 141 -1.08 0.93 -7.22
CA ALA A 141 -1.08 0.87 -5.76
C ALA A 141 -1.90 2.00 -5.12
N PHE A 142 -1.86 3.21 -5.69
CA PHE A 142 -2.73 4.30 -5.29
C PHE A 142 -4.22 3.92 -5.41
N CYS A 143 -4.62 3.38 -6.56
CA CYS A 143 -5.99 2.92 -6.79
C CYS A 143 -6.39 1.82 -5.78
N MET A 144 -5.49 0.90 -5.44
CA MET A 144 -5.74 -0.11 -4.42
C MET A 144 -5.92 0.49 -3.02
N GLY A 145 -5.15 1.52 -2.66
CA GLY A 145 -5.33 2.27 -1.41
C GLY A 145 -6.70 2.96 -1.33
N ILE A 146 -7.16 3.59 -2.42
CA ILE A 146 -8.51 4.17 -2.50
C ILE A 146 -9.57 3.08 -2.39
N LEU A 147 -9.42 1.97 -3.11
CA LEU A 147 -10.37 0.86 -3.08
C LEU A 147 -10.50 0.31 -1.65
N GLN A 148 -9.37 0.13 -0.96
CA GLN A 148 -9.34 -0.27 0.45
C GLN A 148 -10.15 0.70 1.33
N LEU A 149 -9.93 2.02 1.16
CA LEU A 149 -10.64 3.06 1.92
C LEU A 149 -12.16 3.02 1.68
N VAL A 150 -12.58 2.97 0.41
CA VAL A 150 -14.00 2.94 0.02
C VAL A 150 -14.69 1.70 0.59
N MET A 151 -14.05 0.53 0.50
CA MET A 151 -14.59 -0.71 1.04
C MET A 151 -14.70 -0.67 2.57
N ALA A 152 -13.70 -0.12 3.26
CA ALA A 152 -13.71 0.02 4.71
C ALA A 152 -14.84 0.95 5.21
N ILE A 153 -15.03 2.09 4.54
CA ILE A 153 -16.13 3.02 4.83
C ILE A 153 -17.47 2.35 4.53
N GLY A 154 -17.62 1.70 3.38
CA GLY A 154 -18.85 1.01 2.98
C GLY A 154 -19.28 -0.05 4.00
N LEU A 155 -18.35 -0.85 4.50
CA LEU A 155 -18.62 -1.85 5.54
C LEU A 155 -19.00 -1.22 6.88
N CYS A 156 -18.38 -0.10 7.27
CA CYS A 156 -18.76 0.65 8.47
C CYS A 156 -20.20 1.18 8.37
N VAL A 157 -20.57 1.74 7.21
CA VAL A 157 -21.93 2.24 6.95
C VAL A 157 -22.95 1.11 6.99
N MET A 158 -22.66 -0.03 6.35
CA MET A 158 -23.56 -1.20 6.37
C MET A 158 -23.76 -1.76 7.78
N LYS A 159 -22.69 -1.90 8.58
CA LYS A 159 -22.80 -2.32 9.99
C LYS A 159 -23.65 -1.35 10.80
N ARG A 160 -23.48 -0.04 10.60
CA ARG A 160 -24.30 0.99 11.27
C ARG A 160 -25.79 0.87 10.89
N ARG A 161 -26.10 0.65 9.62
CA ARG A 161 -27.49 0.45 9.15
C ARG A 161 -28.12 -0.79 9.76
N ARG A 162 -27.40 -1.91 9.82
CA ARG A 162 -27.89 -3.15 10.43
C ARG A 162 -28.20 -2.99 11.92
N LYS A 163 -27.29 -2.36 12.67
CA LYS A 163 -27.50 -2.07 14.10
C LYS A 163 -28.72 -1.17 14.36
N HIS A 164 -29.00 -0.22 13.46
CA HIS A 164 -30.22 0.59 13.56
C HIS A 164 -31.49 -0.22 13.23
N GLY A 165 -31.48 -1.08 12.21
CA GLY A 165 -32.60 -1.97 11.88
C GLY A 165 -32.98 -2.90 13.03
N ASP A 166 -32.00 -3.58 13.62
CA ASP A 166 -32.20 -4.49 14.75
C ASP A 166 -32.77 -3.76 15.98
N ASN A 167 -32.39 -2.50 16.20
CA ASN A 167 -32.95 -1.68 17.27
C ASN A 167 -34.42 -1.30 17.05
N TYR A 168 -34.88 -1.18 15.80
CA TYR A 168 -36.31 -0.95 15.51
C TYR A 168 -37.12 -2.22 15.69
N GLU A 169 -36.58 -3.37 15.29
CA GLU A 169 -37.22 -4.68 15.50
C GLU A 169 -37.29 -5.05 16.99
N ALA A 170 -36.25 -4.74 17.77
CA ALA A 170 -36.27 -4.92 19.22
C ALA A 170 -37.31 -4.02 19.92
N LYS A 171 -37.52 -2.80 19.42
CA LYS A 171 -38.51 -1.84 19.96
C LYS A 171 -39.93 -2.19 19.55
N SER A 172 -40.14 -2.80 18.37
CA SER A 172 -41.46 -3.26 17.93
C SER A 172 -41.84 -4.60 18.55
N ALA A 173 -40.87 -5.47 18.85
CA ALA A 173 -41.09 -6.76 19.52
C ALA A 173 -41.40 -6.62 21.02
N ASN A 174 -41.05 -5.48 21.65
CA ASN A 174 -41.37 -5.25 23.07
C ASN A 174 -41.74 -3.77 23.32
N PRO A 175 -42.97 -3.34 22.98
CA PRO A 175 -43.40 -1.94 23.09
C PRO A 175 -43.51 -1.42 24.54
N ALA A 176 -43.32 -2.28 25.55
CA ALA A 176 -43.41 -1.93 26.97
C ALA A 176 -42.12 -1.38 27.59
N ALA A 177 -40.99 -1.37 26.87
CA ALA A 177 -39.75 -0.74 27.33
C ALA A 177 -39.68 0.74 26.91
N THR A 178 -40.74 1.50 27.20
CA THR A 178 -40.65 2.96 27.29
C THR A 178 -39.94 3.31 28.59
N PRO A 179 -38.95 4.23 28.60
CA PRO A 179 -38.47 4.78 29.86
C PRO A 179 -39.65 5.51 30.51
N VAL A 180 -40.08 5.00 31.65
CA VAL A 180 -40.90 5.74 32.61
C VAL A 180 -40.13 7.02 32.89
N GLY A 181 -40.78 8.16 32.63
CA GLY A 181 -40.17 9.45 32.84
C GLY A 181 -39.80 9.62 34.31
N ASP A 182 -38.57 10.02 34.57
CA ASP A 182 -38.25 10.67 35.83
C ASP A 182 -38.62 12.16 35.68
N THR A 183 -39.81 12.42 36.17
CA THR A 183 -40.30 13.73 36.60
C THR A 183 -39.30 14.43 37.52
N GLN A 184 -39.23 15.74 37.32
CA GLN A 184 -38.72 16.77 38.22
C GLN A 184 -38.74 16.41 39.71
N GLY A 185 -37.61 16.71 40.36
CA GLY A 185 -37.43 16.94 41.78
C GLY A 185 -36.18 17.78 41.97
#